data_AF-D8PUB1-F1
#
_entry.id   AF-D8PUB1-F1
#
_cell.length_a   1.000
_cell.length_b   1.000
_cell.length_c   1.000
_cell.angle_alpha   90.00
_cell.angle_beta   90.00
_cell.angle_gamma   90.00
#
_symmetry.space_group_name_H-M   'P 1'
#
loop_
_entity.id
_entity.type
_entity.pdbx_description
1 polymer ?
#
loop_
_entity_poly.entity_id
_entity_poly.type
_entity_poly.pdbx_seq_one_letter_code
_entity_poly.pdbx_strand_id
1 'polypeptide(L)'
;MELIDHSGKFISDNYKQALQTIQEGEFALAQWRAATRDYSDAEIEGWRMEELEYLETVAVEDEMDLRIVAYVEALQHLDAAQRAVDEMRNTIDVCQYPADSGRLSVEAEAEVRAREAQRAALQHKLMACIGAANDTERLAGVTERWRPDDERYIAALRYVQTREFERVMNRLEGLVVQRLVELSKANLSRTGYKLRKHIAHNLAKRSEAIRSALAKYNNMAPNQDPPRPRIEYRDIVSYAFLGEFELLKHSKHNILQRPWSSPSNRQMADKYHKVKRAKEELIRSRVEARRLRHWVDQEEDTYRTTISVAREADPLLAAELAWALARQHRVNNIHRSRLQRLYALPTFGIGYALDAPMSSTSQPAAVGSSSGAGEGAAADHVDVVESIDEDDSLNDEALRLGEFMERIHL
;
A
#
# COMPACT_ATOMS: atom_id res chain seq x y z
N MET A 1 0.32 22.44 30.89
CA MET A 1 -0.93 22.68 31.65
C MET A 1 -2.14 22.82 30.73
N GLU A 2 -2.01 23.42 29.53
CA GLU A 2 -3.11 23.57 28.55
C GLU A 2 -3.74 22.27 28.01
N LEU A 3 -3.03 21.14 28.04
CA LEU A 3 -3.54 19.85 27.56
C LEU A 3 -4.62 19.23 28.47
N ILE A 4 -4.66 19.58 29.76
CA ILE A 4 -5.58 18.97 30.74
C ILE A 4 -6.97 19.62 30.65
N ASP A 5 -7.06 20.94 30.47
CA ASP A 5 -8.31 21.73 30.42
C ASP A 5 -9.32 21.23 29.37
N HIS A 6 -8.83 20.54 28.33
CA HIS A 6 -9.62 20.05 27.22
C HIS A 6 -9.98 18.56 27.31
N SER A 7 -9.39 17.78 28.22
CA SER A 7 -9.60 16.32 28.27
C SER A 7 -11.07 15.93 28.50
N GLY A 8 -11.75 16.60 29.42
CA GLY A 8 -13.18 16.34 29.67
C GLY A 8 -14.09 16.71 28.49
N LYS A 9 -13.70 17.70 27.68
CA LYS A 9 -14.42 18.05 26.45
C LYS A 9 -14.18 17.00 25.37
N PHE A 10 -12.91 16.66 25.14
CA PHE A 10 -12.50 15.64 24.16
C PHE A 10 -13.21 14.30 24.39
N ILE A 11 -13.20 13.77 25.62
CA ILE A 11 -13.88 12.51 25.95
C ILE A 11 -15.39 12.60 25.70
N SER A 12 -16.01 13.73 26.08
CA SER A 12 -17.46 13.93 25.88
C SER A 12 -17.84 14.03 24.40
N ASP A 13 -17.03 14.72 23.61
CA ASP A 13 -17.25 14.90 22.17
C ASP A 13 -17.03 13.59 21.42
N ASN A 14 -15.95 12.85 21.73
CA ASN A 14 -15.69 11.52 21.17
C ASN A 14 -16.82 10.54 21.49
N TYR A 15 -17.31 10.51 22.74
CA TYR A 15 -18.40 9.63 23.14
C TYR A 15 -19.69 9.91 22.34
N LYS A 16 -20.04 11.18 22.15
CA LYS A 16 -21.21 11.59 21.35
C LYS A 16 -21.03 11.27 19.88
N GLN A 17 -19.85 11.54 19.33
CA GLN A 17 -19.54 11.22 17.94
C GLN A 17 -19.58 9.72 17.68
N ALA A 18 -19.09 8.90 18.62
CA ALA A 18 -19.16 7.45 18.55
C ALA A 18 -20.62 6.97 18.54
N LEU A 19 -21.48 7.50 19.42
CA LEU A 19 -22.91 7.18 19.43
C LEU A 19 -23.59 7.51 18.10
N GLN A 20 -23.35 8.71 17.58
CA GLN A 20 -23.90 9.13 16.29
C GLN A 20 -23.43 8.21 15.15
N THR A 21 -22.13 7.89 15.12
CA THR A 21 -21.55 6.99 14.11
C THR A 21 -22.16 5.60 14.17
N ILE A 22 -22.43 5.07 15.37
CA ILE A 22 -23.10 3.77 15.54
C ILE A 22 -24.53 3.85 14.99
N GLN A 23 -25.31 4.85 15.38
CA GLN A 23 -26.71 4.99 14.96
C GLN A 23 -26.84 5.12 13.43
N GLU A 24 -26.09 6.05 12.83
CA GLU A 24 -26.12 6.29 11.39
C GLU A 24 -25.57 5.09 10.60
N GLY A 25 -24.50 4.48 11.11
CA GLY A 25 -23.83 3.36 10.46
C GLY A 25 -24.68 2.08 10.51
N GLU A 26 -25.24 1.72 11.67
CA GLU A 26 -26.11 0.53 11.81
C GLU A 26 -27.37 0.67 10.97
N PHE A 27 -27.99 1.85 10.95
CA PHE A 27 -29.15 2.12 10.09
C PHE A 27 -28.81 1.94 8.61
N ALA A 28 -27.70 2.51 8.14
CA ALA A 28 -27.28 2.35 6.76
C ALA A 28 -26.97 0.87 6.43
N LEU A 29 -26.26 0.16 7.31
CA LEU A 29 -25.92 -1.26 7.14
C LEU A 29 -27.18 -2.13 7.07
N ALA A 30 -28.18 -1.87 7.91
CA ALA A 30 -29.45 -2.59 7.88
C ALA A 30 -30.19 -2.38 6.55
N GLN A 31 -30.26 -1.14 6.06
CA GLN A 31 -30.88 -0.86 4.76
C GLN A 31 -30.16 -1.55 3.61
N TRP A 32 -28.83 -1.49 3.60
CA TRP A 32 -28.03 -2.10 2.54
C TRP A 32 -28.14 -3.64 2.54
N ARG A 33 -28.17 -4.28 3.72
CA ARG A 33 -28.43 -5.72 3.85
C ARG A 33 -29.81 -6.12 3.36
N ALA A 34 -30.82 -5.26 3.58
CA ALA A 34 -32.18 -5.50 3.08
C ALA A 34 -32.28 -5.33 1.54
N ALA A 35 -31.49 -4.43 0.96
CA ALA A 35 -31.50 -4.13 -0.48
C ALA A 35 -30.60 -5.04 -1.32
N THR A 36 -29.63 -5.69 -0.69
CA THR A 36 -28.57 -6.49 -1.34
C THR A 36 -28.64 -7.93 -0.82
N ARG A 37 -27.78 -8.81 -1.35
CA ARG A 37 -27.49 -10.08 -0.67
C ARG A 37 -27.07 -9.78 0.78
N ASP A 38 -27.62 -10.54 1.73
CA ASP A 38 -27.25 -10.43 3.13
C ASP A 38 -25.82 -10.97 3.33
N TYR A 39 -24.87 -10.04 3.47
CA TYR A 39 -23.48 -10.36 3.80
C TYR A 39 -23.31 -10.37 5.32
N SER A 40 -22.77 -11.47 5.81
CA SER A 40 -22.42 -11.66 7.22
C SER A 40 -21.29 -10.71 7.64
N ASP A 41 -21.23 -10.41 8.94
CA ASP A 41 -20.13 -9.63 9.52
C ASP A 41 -18.76 -10.26 9.22
N ALA A 42 -18.68 -11.61 9.22
CA ALA A 42 -17.46 -12.34 8.91
C ALA A 42 -17.00 -12.19 7.46
N GLU A 43 -17.93 -12.15 6.50
CA GLU A 43 -17.59 -11.89 5.08
C GLU A 43 -17.04 -10.47 4.91
N ILE A 44 -17.67 -9.47 5.53
CA ILE A 44 -17.22 -8.07 5.45
C ILE A 44 -15.82 -7.90 6.07
N GLU A 45 -15.52 -8.62 7.16
CA GLU A 45 -14.19 -8.64 7.76
C GLU A 45 -13.16 -9.35 6.87
N GLY A 46 -13.56 -10.46 6.24
CA GLY A 46 -12.73 -11.24 5.32
C GLY A 46 -12.29 -10.46 4.08
N TRP A 47 -13.11 -9.52 3.59
CA TRP A 47 -12.79 -8.70 2.41
C TRP A 47 -11.47 -7.96 2.50
N ARG A 48 -11.05 -7.52 3.70
CA ARG A 48 -9.74 -6.87 3.87
C ARG A 48 -8.59 -7.85 3.61
N MET A 49 -8.73 -9.10 4.07
CA MET A 49 -7.72 -10.13 3.88
C MET A 49 -7.65 -10.58 2.43
N GLU A 50 -8.81 -10.75 1.78
CA GLU A 50 -8.87 -11.02 0.34
C GLU A 50 -8.26 -9.89 -0.49
N GLU A 51 -8.55 -8.63 -0.15
CA GLU A 51 -7.95 -7.48 -0.82
C GLU A 51 -6.43 -7.43 -0.58
N LEU A 52 -5.95 -7.77 0.62
CA LEU A 52 -4.51 -7.84 0.91
C LEU A 52 -3.82 -8.92 0.09
N GLU A 53 -4.35 -10.15 0.11
CA GLU A 53 -3.83 -11.27 -0.67
C GLU A 53 -3.78 -10.92 -2.16
N TYR A 54 -4.83 -10.28 -2.67
CA TYR A 54 -4.84 -9.74 -4.02
C TYR A 54 -3.70 -8.73 -4.24
N LEU A 55 -3.55 -7.71 -3.39
CA LEU A 55 -2.50 -6.70 -3.56
C LEU A 55 -1.08 -7.29 -3.50
N GLU A 56 -0.89 -8.36 -2.72
CA GLU A 56 0.38 -9.09 -2.65
C GLU A 56 0.64 -9.93 -3.91
N THR A 57 -0.41 -10.50 -4.52
CA THR A 57 -0.31 -11.43 -5.65
C THR A 57 -0.43 -10.78 -7.03
N VAL A 58 -0.98 -9.56 -7.16
CA VAL A 58 -1.13 -8.84 -8.45
C VAL A 58 0.19 -8.68 -9.21
N ALA A 59 1.29 -8.53 -8.48
CA ALA A 59 2.62 -8.40 -9.06
C ALA A 59 3.35 -9.75 -9.22
N VAL A 60 2.78 -10.83 -8.69
CA VAL A 60 3.39 -12.16 -8.66
C VAL A 60 2.86 -12.97 -9.85
N GLU A 61 3.76 -13.36 -10.74
CA GLU A 61 3.43 -14.24 -11.86
C GLU A 61 3.13 -15.65 -11.35
N ASP A 62 2.15 -16.33 -11.97
CA ASP A 62 2.00 -17.76 -11.81
C ASP A 62 3.24 -18.41 -12.44
N GLU A 63 4.06 -19.01 -11.60
CA GLU A 63 5.37 -19.57 -11.95
C GLU A 63 5.18 -20.83 -12.80
N MET A 64 4.79 -20.68 -14.06
CA MET A 64 5.39 -21.54 -15.07
C MET A 64 6.89 -21.39 -14.87
N ASP A 65 7.50 -22.46 -14.34
CA ASP A 65 8.85 -22.51 -13.79
C ASP A 65 9.76 -21.57 -14.61
N LEU A 66 10.28 -20.49 -14.01
CA LEU A 66 11.12 -19.51 -14.74
C LEU A 66 12.25 -20.20 -15.53
N ARG A 67 12.64 -21.38 -15.04
CA ARG A 67 13.53 -22.36 -15.68
C ARG A 67 13.05 -22.84 -17.05
N ILE A 68 11.77 -23.19 -17.19
CA ILE A 68 11.14 -23.61 -18.45
C ILE A 68 11.07 -22.44 -19.43
N VAL A 69 10.77 -21.22 -18.96
CA VAL A 69 10.80 -20.03 -19.84
C VAL A 69 12.20 -19.76 -20.36
N ALA A 70 13.20 -19.73 -19.47
CA ALA A 70 14.60 -19.56 -19.85
C ALA A 70 15.08 -20.66 -20.80
N TYR A 71 14.61 -21.90 -20.61
CA TYR A 71 14.89 -23.01 -21.49
C TYR A 71 14.32 -22.81 -22.90
N VAL A 72 13.05 -22.41 -23.02
CA VAL A 72 12.39 -22.18 -24.32
C VAL A 72 13.04 -21.01 -25.06
N GLU A 73 13.38 -19.92 -24.37
CA GLU A 73 14.13 -18.79 -24.93
C GLU A 73 15.53 -19.25 -25.41
N ALA A 74 16.22 -20.09 -24.65
CA ALA A 74 17.51 -20.65 -25.05
C ALA A 74 17.40 -21.54 -26.31
N LEU A 75 16.33 -22.34 -26.42
CA LEU A 75 16.04 -23.11 -27.63
C LEU A 75 15.75 -22.22 -28.85
N GLN A 76 15.00 -21.13 -28.70
CA GLN A 76 14.77 -20.17 -29.79
C GLN A 76 16.07 -19.50 -30.26
N HIS A 77 16.95 -19.13 -29.33
CA HIS A 77 18.25 -18.56 -29.67
C HIS A 77 19.17 -19.58 -30.36
N LEU A 78 19.16 -20.83 -29.91
CA LEU A 78 19.89 -21.92 -30.54
C LEU A 78 19.43 -22.15 -31.98
N ASP A 79 18.11 -22.22 -32.19
CA ASP A 79 17.55 -22.42 -33.53
C ASP A 79 17.85 -21.24 -34.47
N ALA A 80 17.77 -20.01 -33.99
CA ALA A 80 18.16 -18.82 -34.75
C ALA A 80 19.66 -18.81 -35.11
N ALA A 81 20.53 -19.22 -34.18
CA ALA A 81 21.97 -19.32 -34.42
C ALA A 81 22.31 -20.43 -35.43
N GLN A 82 21.60 -21.57 -35.36
CA GLN A 82 21.74 -22.68 -36.29
C GLN A 82 21.36 -22.25 -37.71
N ARG A 83 20.19 -21.62 -37.87
CA ARG A 83 19.73 -21.08 -39.16
C ARG A 83 20.72 -20.08 -39.77
N ALA A 84 21.29 -19.19 -38.97
CA ALA A 84 22.27 -18.21 -39.45
C ALA A 84 23.58 -18.87 -39.95
N VAL A 85 24.02 -19.95 -39.30
CA VAL A 85 25.18 -20.73 -39.75
C VAL A 85 24.86 -21.49 -41.04
N ASP A 86 23.66 -22.08 -41.14
CA ASP A 86 23.22 -22.83 -42.31
C ASP A 86 23.02 -21.92 -43.54
N GLU A 87 22.45 -20.73 -43.35
CA GLU A 87 22.31 -19.70 -44.40
C GLU A 87 23.67 -19.23 -44.93
N MET A 88 24.64 -18.99 -44.02
CA MET A 88 26.03 -18.67 -44.39
C MET A 88 26.69 -19.84 -45.15
N ARG A 89 26.40 -21.08 -44.76
CA ARG A 89 26.96 -22.26 -45.45
C ARG A 89 26.40 -22.39 -46.87
N ASN A 90 25.10 -22.19 -47.04
CA ASN A 90 24.42 -22.29 -48.33
C ASN A 90 24.80 -21.16 -49.30
N THR A 91 25.05 -19.96 -48.80
CA THR A 91 25.52 -18.83 -49.63
C THR A 91 26.95 -19.01 -50.14
N ILE A 92 27.79 -19.76 -49.42
CA ILE A 92 29.16 -20.08 -49.84
C ILE A 92 29.18 -21.13 -50.98
N ASP A 93 28.27 -22.11 -50.97
CA ASP A 93 28.19 -23.13 -52.03
C ASP A 93 27.76 -22.57 -53.41
N VAL A 94 27.16 -21.36 -53.44
CA VAL A 94 26.72 -20.70 -54.69
C VAL A 94 27.82 -19.82 -55.30
N CYS A 95 28.80 -19.34 -54.52
CA CYS A 95 29.91 -18.53 -54.99
C CYS A 95 31.14 -19.38 -55.33
N GLN A 96 31.06 -20.18 -56.40
CA GLN A 96 32.24 -20.80 -56.99
C GLN A 96 33.19 -19.71 -57.50
N TYR A 97 34.39 -19.65 -56.91
CA TYR A 97 35.49 -18.78 -57.36
C TYR A 97 35.78 -19.06 -58.85
N PRO A 98 35.91 -18.03 -59.73
CA PRO A 98 36.51 -18.24 -61.03
C PRO A 98 37.96 -18.66 -60.79
N ALA A 99 38.27 -19.89 -61.17
CA ALA A 99 39.62 -20.42 -61.17
C ALA A 99 40.44 -19.77 -62.30
N ASP A 100 40.76 -18.48 -62.15
CA ASP A 100 41.87 -17.84 -62.85
C ASP A 100 42.00 -16.39 -62.40
N SER A 101 43.15 -16.02 -61.82
CA SER A 101 43.87 -14.74 -61.95
C SER A 101 44.77 -14.50 -60.73
N GLY A 102 46.07 -14.32 -60.97
CA GLY A 102 47.08 -14.09 -59.95
C GLY A 102 46.89 -12.78 -59.16
N ARG A 103 47.36 -12.81 -57.91
CA ARG A 103 47.35 -11.74 -56.89
C ARG A 103 45.98 -11.10 -56.65
N LEU A 104 45.33 -11.51 -55.56
CA LEU A 104 44.19 -10.82 -54.99
C LEU A 104 44.58 -9.37 -54.65
N SER A 105 43.69 -8.42 -54.97
CA SER A 105 43.80 -7.03 -54.49
C SER A 105 43.80 -7.01 -52.95
N VAL A 106 44.46 -6.02 -52.33
CA VAL A 106 44.41 -5.77 -50.87
C VAL A 106 42.96 -5.67 -50.37
N GLU A 107 42.06 -5.17 -51.21
CA GLU A 107 40.62 -5.08 -50.94
C GLU A 107 39.96 -6.47 -50.93
N ALA A 108 40.34 -7.37 -51.84
CA ALA A 108 39.83 -8.73 -51.89
C ALA A 108 40.34 -9.58 -50.70
N GLU A 109 41.59 -9.38 -50.26
CA GLU A 109 42.12 -10.01 -49.04
C GLU A 109 41.44 -9.48 -47.76
N ALA A 110 41.07 -8.20 -47.73
CA ALA A 110 40.28 -7.64 -46.63
C ALA A 110 38.86 -8.22 -46.61
N GLU A 111 38.24 -8.42 -47.78
CA GLU A 111 36.91 -9.02 -47.92
C GLU A 111 36.87 -10.49 -47.48
N VAL A 112 37.90 -11.26 -47.82
CA VAL A 112 38.08 -12.66 -47.37
C VAL A 112 38.22 -12.72 -45.84
N ARG A 113 39.08 -11.89 -45.25
CA ARG A 113 39.25 -11.82 -43.79
C ARG A 113 37.97 -11.40 -43.06
N ALA A 114 37.21 -10.46 -43.62
CA ALA A 114 35.93 -10.03 -43.06
C ALA A 114 34.90 -11.17 -43.05
N ARG A 115 34.83 -11.96 -44.13
CA ARG A 115 33.95 -13.15 -44.20
C ARG A 115 34.37 -14.25 -43.24
N GLU A 116 35.66 -14.53 -43.12
CA GLU A 116 36.19 -15.50 -42.16
C GLU A 116 35.89 -15.08 -40.71
N ALA A 117 36.06 -13.80 -40.39
CA ALA A 117 35.70 -13.25 -39.08
C ALA A 117 34.19 -13.36 -38.81
N GLN A 118 33.35 -13.09 -39.81
CA GLN A 118 31.90 -13.26 -39.70
C GLN A 118 31.51 -14.73 -39.44
N ARG A 119 32.17 -15.67 -40.13
CA ARG A 119 31.97 -17.12 -39.93
C ARG A 119 32.37 -17.55 -38.53
N ALA A 120 33.54 -17.14 -38.07
CA ALA A 120 34.03 -17.45 -36.73
C ALA A 120 33.08 -16.87 -35.65
N ALA A 121 32.57 -15.66 -35.86
CA ALA A 121 31.60 -15.04 -34.95
C ALA A 121 30.27 -15.81 -34.88
N LEU A 122 29.72 -16.25 -36.02
CA LEU A 122 28.49 -17.06 -36.06
C LEU A 122 28.68 -18.43 -35.40
N GLN A 123 29.81 -19.10 -35.65
CA GLN A 123 30.15 -20.37 -35.02
C GLN A 123 30.32 -20.23 -33.50
N HIS A 124 30.99 -19.18 -33.05
CA HIS A 124 31.14 -18.89 -31.63
C HIS A 124 29.78 -18.61 -30.97
N LYS A 125 28.89 -17.87 -31.65
CA LYS A 125 27.52 -17.62 -31.19
C LYS A 125 26.72 -18.92 -31.08
N LEU A 126 26.83 -19.83 -32.05
CA LEU A 126 26.18 -21.13 -32.00
C LEU A 126 26.66 -21.97 -30.81
N MET A 127 27.98 -22.03 -30.57
CA MET A 127 28.55 -22.74 -29.41
C MET A 127 28.05 -22.15 -28.09
N ALA A 128 27.97 -20.83 -27.98
CA ALA A 128 27.42 -20.16 -26.79
C ALA A 128 25.94 -20.51 -26.57
N CYS A 129 25.13 -20.52 -27.63
CA CYS A 129 23.71 -20.90 -27.54
C CYS A 129 23.52 -22.38 -27.18
N ILE A 130 24.38 -23.28 -27.67
CA ILE A 130 24.40 -24.70 -27.27
C ILE A 130 24.71 -24.83 -25.77
N GLY A 131 25.71 -24.11 -25.28
CA GLY A 131 26.04 -24.06 -23.85
C GLY A 131 24.85 -23.60 -23.01
N ALA A 132 24.22 -22.48 -23.39
CA ALA A 132 23.05 -21.94 -22.71
C ALA A 132 21.84 -22.90 -22.71
N ALA A 133 21.59 -23.60 -23.82
CA ALA A 133 20.54 -24.62 -23.89
C ALA A 133 20.84 -25.80 -22.94
N ASN A 134 22.07 -26.33 -22.94
CA ASN A 134 22.45 -27.42 -22.04
C ASN A 134 22.34 -27.02 -20.55
N ASP A 135 22.75 -25.79 -20.21
CA ASP A 135 22.67 -25.29 -18.84
C ASP A 135 21.22 -25.13 -18.37
N THR A 136 20.36 -24.60 -19.22
CA THR A 136 18.93 -24.45 -18.92
C THR A 136 18.20 -25.80 -18.87
N GLU A 137 18.58 -26.78 -19.69
CA GLU A 137 18.09 -28.17 -19.62
C GLU A 137 18.39 -28.81 -18.27
N ARG A 138 19.64 -28.67 -17.81
CA ARG A 138 20.06 -29.17 -16.49
C ARG A 138 19.29 -28.52 -15.35
N LEU A 139 19.08 -27.20 -15.42
CA LEU A 139 18.36 -26.47 -14.39
C LEU A 139 16.86 -26.84 -14.37
N ALA A 140 16.25 -27.02 -15.55
CA ALA A 140 14.85 -27.38 -15.70
C ALA A 140 14.57 -28.88 -15.51
N GLY A 141 15.60 -29.72 -15.34
CA GLY A 141 15.45 -31.17 -15.19
C GLY A 141 14.98 -31.87 -16.47
N VAL A 142 15.25 -31.28 -17.63
CA VAL A 142 14.85 -31.83 -18.94
C VAL A 142 15.90 -32.84 -19.39
N THR A 143 15.50 -34.10 -19.55
CA THR A 143 16.39 -35.20 -19.96
C THR A 143 16.55 -35.30 -21.47
N GLU A 144 15.52 -34.95 -22.23
CA GLU A 144 15.52 -34.97 -23.70
C GLU A 144 15.16 -33.59 -24.24
N ARG A 145 15.97 -33.09 -25.16
CA ARG A 145 15.79 -31.76 -25.76
C ARG A 145 14.45 -31.68 -26.48
N TRP A 146 13.65 -30.66 -26.15
CA TRP A 146 12.37 -30.47 -26.78
C TRP A 146 12.51 -30.09 -28.25
N ARG A 147 11.65 -30.70 -29.07
CA ARG A 147 11.51 -30.40 -30.50
C ARG A 147 10.40 -29.38 -30.73
N PRO A 148 10.43 -28.65 -31.86
CA PRO A 148 9.38 -27.71 -32.22
C PRO A 148 7.96 -28.31 -32.26
N ASP A 149 7.87 -29.61 -32.56
CA ASP A 149 6.60 -30.35 -32.67
C ASP A 149 6.08 -30.88 -31.32
N ASP A 150 6.87 -30.79 -30.25
CA ASP A 150 6.49 -31.33 -28.94
C ASP A 150 5.40 -30.45 -28.31
N GLU A 151 4.33 -31.07 -27.80
CA GLU A 151 3.23 -30.35 -27.15
C GLU A 151 3.70 -29.45 -26.00
N ARG A 152 4.72 -29.89 -25.24
CA ARG A 152 5.31 -29.12 -24.14
C ARG A 152 6.00 -27.85 -24.63
N TYR A 153 6.72 -27.95 -25.75
CA TYR A 153 7.36 -26.81 -26.38
C TYR A 153 6.32 -25.84 -26.93
N ILE A 154 5.30 -26.34 -27.63
CA ILE A 154 4.22 -25.51 -28.18
C ILE A 154 3.47 -24.78 -27.07
N ALA A 155 3.14 -25.47 -25.96
CA ALA A 155 2.47 -24.86 -24.82
C ALA A 155 3.33 -23.78 -24.15
N ALA A 156 4.61 -24.07 -23.90
CA ALA A 156 5.52 -23.12 -23.29
C ALA A 156 5.84 -21.93 -24.21
N LEU A 157 5.93 -22.15 -25.52
CA LEU A 157 6.12 -21.10 -26.52
C LEU A 157 4.92 -20.16 -26.59
N ARG A 158 3.69 -20.69 -26.57
CA ARG A 158 2.47 -19.88 -26.43
C ARG A 158 2.51 -19.03 -25.16
N TYR A 159 2.90 -19.63 -24.04
CA TYR A 159 3.06 -18.91 -22.78
C TYR A 159 4.11 -17.80 -22.87
N VAL A 160 5.30 -18.06 -23.42
CA VAL A 160 6.36 -17.03 -23.60
C VAL A 160 5.85 -15.87 -24.45
N GLN A 161 5.11 -16.15 -25.52
CA GLN A 161 4.51 -15.13 -26.39
C GLN A 161 3.48 -14.25 -25.68
N THR A 162 2.63 -14.84 -24.82
CA THR A 162 1.61 -14.08 -24.07
C THR A 162 2.15 -13.47 -22.78
N ARG A 163 3.23 -14.00 -22.21
CA ARG A 163 3.79 -13.59 -20.91
C ARG A 163 4.20 -12.14 -20.87
N GLU A 164 4.86 -11.63 -21.91
CA GLU A 164 5.27 -10.22 -21.93
C GLU A 164 4.04 -9.30 -21.92
N PHE A 165 2.98 -9.68 -22.63
CA PHE A 165 1.71 -8.95 -22.61
C PHE A 165 1.05 -9.01 -21.23
N GLU A 166 0.96 -10.19 -20.62
CA GLU A 166 0.41 -10.38 -19.28
C GLU A 166 1.18 -9.58 -18.22
N ARG A 167 2.51 -9.51 -18.33
CA ARG A 167 3.36 -8.66 -17.46
C ARG A 167 3.01 -7.20 -17.56
N VAL A 168 2.89 -6.71 -18.78
CA VAL A 168 2.54 -5.31 -19.04
C VAL A 168 1.12 -5.02 -18.52
N MET A 169 0.19 -5.97 -18.69
CA MET A 169 -1.17 -5.89 -18.17
C MET A 169 -1.20 -5.85 -16.63
N ASN A 170 -0.59 -6.82 -15.94
CA ASN A 170 -0.52 -6.89 -14.48
C ASN A 170 0.17 -5.65 -13.90
N ARG A 171 1.22 -5.16 -14.57
CA ARG A 171 1.91 -3.93 -14.16
C ARG A 171 1.00 -2.70 -14.29
N LEU A 172 0.28 -2.58 -15.40
CA LEU A 172 -0.67 -1.48 -15.62
C LEU A 172 -1.80 -1.53 -14.59
N GLU A 173 -2.35 -2.72 -14.35
CA GLU A 173 -3.35 -2.99 -13.32
C GLU A 173 -2.90 -2.57 -11.92
N GLY A 174 -1.73 -3.04 -11.48
CA GLY A 174 -1.17 -2.66 -10.19
C GLY A 174 -0.98 -1.14 -10.05
N LEU A 175 -0.50 -0.47 -11.10
CA LEU A 175 -0.31 0.99 -11.09
C LEU A 175 -1.63 1.76 -10.98
N VAL A 176 -2.69 1.30 -11.65
CA VAL A 176 -4.01 1.93 -11.61
C VAL A 176 -4.70 1.68 -10.26
N VAL A 177 -4.69 0.44 -9.77
CA VAL A 177 -5.21 0.08 -8.44
C VAL A 177 -4.55 0.93 -7.38
N GLN A 178 -3.22 1.02 -7.43
CA GLN A 178 -2.44 1.90 -6.58
C GLN A 178 -2.96 3.33 -6.68
N ARG A 179 -2.95 3.96 -7.87
CA ARG A 179 -3.43 5.34 -8.09
C ARG A 179 -4.79 5.59 -7.43
N LEU A 180 -5.77 4.71 -7.63
CA LEU A 180 -7.10 4.84 -7.03
C LEU A 180 -7.06 4.84 -5.49
N VAL A 181 -6.23 4.00 -4.88
CA VAL A 181 -6.02 4.00 -3.43
C VAL A 181 -5.31 5.27 -2.93
N GLU A 182 -4.43 5.89 -3.72
CA GLU A 182 -3.89 7.22 -3.35
C GLU A 182 -4.94 8.31 -3.45
N LEU A 183 -5.76 8.30 -4.50
CA LEU A 183 -6.84 9.28 -4.68
C LEU A 183 -7.86 9.19 -3.55
N SER A 184 -8.24 7.98 -3.15
CA SER A 184 -9.13 7.79 -2.00
C SER A 184 -8.51 8.34 -0.72
N LYS A 185 -7.18 8.26 -0.57
CA LYS A 185 -6.44 8.84 0.56
C LYS A 185 -6.28 10.36 0.47
N ALA A 186 -6.14 10.91 -0.74
CA ALA A 186 -6.08 12.36 -0.97
C ALA A 186 -7.38 13.06 -0.53
N ASN A 187 -8.51 12.36 -0.73
CA ASN A 187 -9.85 12.84 -0.38
C ASN A 187 -10.22 12.63 1.11
N LEU A 188 -9.33 12.05 1.93
CA LEU A 188 -9.56 11.95 3.37
C LEU A 188 -9.36 13.31 4.03
N SER A 189 -10.44 13.92 4.50
CA SER A 189 -10.39 15.05 5.41
C SER A 189 -9.50 14.72 6.62
N ARG A 190 -8.65 15.67 7.05
CA ARG A 190 -7.72 15.58 8.21
C ARG A 190 -6.32 14.99 7.92
N THR A 191 -5.92 14.82 6.66
CA THR A 191 -4.51 14.55 6.32
C THR A 191 -3.64 15.78 6.53
N GLY A 192 -2.56 15.66 7.31
CA GLY A 192 -1.59 16.75 7.51
C GLY A 192 -0.96 17.23 6.20
N TYR A 193 -0.55 18.50 6.14
CA TYR A 193 0.00 19.13 4.93
C TYR A 193 1.12 18.32 4.27
N LYS A 194 2.08 17.83 5.06
CA LYS A 194 3.18 16.97 4.57
C LYS A 194 2.67 15.72 3.85
N LEU A 195 1.68 15.04 4.40
CA LEU A 195 1.09 13.84 3.80
C LEU A 195 0.40 14.16 2.47
N ARG A 196 -0.32 15.29 2.39
CA ARG A 196 -0.93 15.74 1.13
C ARG A 196 0.12 16.01 0.05
N LYS A 197 1.25 16.66 0.40
CA LYS A 197 2.36 16.88 -0.53
C LYS A 197 2.94 15.56 -1.05
N HIS A 198 3.14 14.57 -0.17
CA HIS A 198 3.58 13.23 -0.58
C HIS A 198 2.58 12.51 -1.48
N ILE A 199 1.27 12.59 -1.18
CA ILE A 199 0.23 11.99 -2.01
C ILE A 199 0.20 12.64 -3.40
N ALA A 200 0.26 13.98 -3.48
CA ALA A 200 0.28 14.69 -4.76
C ALA A 200 1.52 14.33 -5.60
N HIS A 201 2.70 14.28 -4.98
CA HIS A 201 3.94 13.88 -5.64
C HIS A 201 3.88 12.44 -6.17
N ASN A 202 3.40 11.51 -5.34
CA ASN A 202 3.24 10.12 -5.75
C ASN A 202 2.20 9.96 -6.86
N LEU A 203 1.11 10.72 -6.81
CA LEU A 203 0.07 10.72 -7.83
C LEU A 203 0.62 11.20 -9.19
N ALA A 204 1.48 12.22 -9.18
CA ALA A 204 2.15 12.71 -10.39
C ALA A 204 3.10 11.64 -10.96
N LYS A 205 3.97 11.06 -10.14
CA LYS A 205 4.88 9.95 -10.53
C LYS A 205 4.11 8.74 -11.07
N ARG A 206 3.02 8.37 -10.40
CA ARG A 206 2.16 7.26 -10.84
C ARG A 206 1.47 7.56 -12.16
N SER A 207 1.03 8.79 -12.37
CA SER A 207 0.42 9.21 -13.63
C SER A 207 1.39 9.04 -14.81
N GLU A 208 2.66 9.38 -14.63
CA GLU A 208 3.70 9.15 -15.64
C GLU A 208 3.96 7.65 -15.86
N ALA A 209 4.11 6.87 -14.79
CA ALA A 209 4.29 5.42 -14.88
C ALA A 209 3.13 4.71 -15.59
N ILE A 210 1.89 5.14 -15.34
CA ILE A 210 0.69 4.66 -16.02
C ILE A 210 0.76 4.97 -17.51
N ARG A 211 1.15 6.18 -17.92
CA ARG A 211 1.30 6.52 -19.36
C ARG A 211 2.32 5.62 -20.05
N SER A 212 3.47 5.38 -19.42
CA SER A 212 4.50 4.49 -19.97
C SER A 212 4.02 3.04 -20.07
N ALA A 213 3.34 2.52 -19.04
CA ALA A 213 2.79 1.17 -19.04
C ALA A 213 1.65 1.02 -20.07
N LEU A 214 0.79 2.04 -20.19
CA LEU A 214 -0.30 2.10 -21.16
C LEU A 214 0.21 2.12 -22.60
N ALA A 215 1.29 2.86 -22.88
CA ALA A 215 1.92 2.88 -24.19
C ALA A 215 2.42 1.49 -24.59
N LYS A 216 3.07 0.77 -23.68
CA LYS A 216 3.49 -0.62 -23.89
C LYS A 216 2.28 -1.54 -24.14
N TYR A 217 1.25 -1.42 -23.30
CA TYR A 217 0.01 -2.20 -23.46
C TYR A 217 -0.62 -1.97 -24.84
N ASN A 218 -0.83 -0.72 -25.25
CA ASN A 218 -1.49 -0.38 -26.51
C ASN A 218 -0.68 -0.79 -27.76
N ASN A 219 0.65 -0.92 -27.64
CA ASN A 219 1.51 -1.46 -28.69
C ASN A 219 1.34 -2.98 -28.85
N MET A 220 1.16 -3.70 -27.74
CA MET A 220 1.09 -5.17 -27.73
C MET A 220 -0.34 -5.70 -27.89
N ALA A 221 -1.35 -4.94 -27.47
CA ALA A 221 -2.76 -5.30 -27.47
C ALA A 221 -3.31 -5.79 -28.83
N PRO A 222 -2.99 -5.14 -29.99
CA PRO A 222 -3.45 -5.62 -31.30
C PRO A 222 -2.83 -6.94 -31.74
N ASN A 223 -1.67 -7.31 -31.18
CA ASN A 223 -0.93 -8.52 -31.56
C ASN A 223 -1.33 -9.74 -30.72
N GLN A 224 -2.26 -9.58 -29.77
CA GLN A 224 -2.78 -10.69 -28.97
C GLN A 224 -3.83 -11.50 -29.74
N ASP A 225 -4.05 -12.74 -29.33
CA ASP A 225 -5.12 -13.60 -29.82
C ASP A 225 -6.06 -13.97 -28.66
N PRO A 226 -7.29 -13.43 -28.61
CA PRO A 226 -7.87 -12.45 -29.54
C PRO A 226 -7.29 -11.03 -29.36
N PRO A 227 -7.33 -10.18 -30.41
CA PRO A 227 -6.87 -8.79 -30.33
C PRO A 227 -7.58 -8.03 -29.22
N ARG A 228 -6.81 -7.30 -28.41
CA ARG A 228 -7.32 -6.52 -27.27
C ARG A 228 -7.58 -5.06 -27.67
N PRO A 229 -8.61 -4.42 -27.10
CA PRO A 229 -8.87 -3.01 -27.37
C PRO A 229 -7.76 -2.14 -26.78
N ARG A 230 -7.49 -1.02 -27.46
CA ARG A 230 -6.63 0.04 -26.92
C ARG A 230 -7.39 0.83 -25.87
N ILE A 231 -6.67 1.32 -24.87
CA ILE A 231 -7.24 2.10 -23.76
C ILE A 231 -6.65 3.51 -23.83
N GLU A 232 -7.51 4.53 -23.74
CA GLU A 232 -7.04 5.91 -23.65
C GLU A 232 -6.67 6.26 -22.21
N TYR A 233 -5.67 7.12 -22.04
CA TYR A 233 -5.28 7.58 -20.71
C TYR A 233 -6.41 8.35 -20.01
N ARG A 234 -7.24 9.07 -20.78
CA ARG A 234 -8.40 9.80 -20.26
C ARG A 234 -9.36 8.87 -19.53
N ASP A 235 -9.61 7.68 -20.08
CA ASP A 235 -10.49 6.68 -19.46
C ASP A 235 -9.91 6.21 -18.13
N ILE A 236 -8.58 6.03 -18.06
CA ILE A 236 -7.91 5.65 -16.80
C ILE A 236 -8.02 6.72 -15.73
N VAL A 237 -7.97 7.99 -16.13
CA VAL A 237 -8.08 9.11 -15.20
C VAL A 237 -9.50 9.30 -14.69
N SER A 238 -10.51 9.05 -15.55
CA SER A 238 -11.92 9.20 -15.21
C SER A 238 -12.43 8.13 -14.26
N TYR A 239 -11.76 6.97 -14.17
CA TYR A 239 -12.12 5.95 -13.19
C TYR A 239 -11.99 6.47 -11.76
N ALA A 240 -13.10 6.40 -11.02
CA ALA A 240 -13.17 6.70 -9.60
C ALA A 240 -13.07 5.43 -8.75
N PHE A 241 -13.45 4.27 -9.32
CA PHE A 241 -13.51 3.00 -8.60
C PHE A 241 -12.90 1.84 -9.38
N LEU A 242 -12.45 0.81 -8.64
CA LEU A 242 -11.91 -0.43 -9.22
C LEU A 242 -12.91 -1.11 -10.16
N GLY A 243 -14.20 -1.07 -9.82
CA GLY A 243 -15.28 -1.68 -10.61
C GLY A 243 -15.45 -1.11 -12.03
N GLU A 244 -14.94 0.10 -12.29
CA GLU A 244 -15.08 0.79 -13.58
C GLU A 244 -13.95 0.43 -14.56
N PHE A 245 -12.90 -0.24 -14.06
CA PHE A 245 -11.72 -0.46 -14.87
C PHE A 245 -11.92 -1.65 -15.82
N GLU A 246 -12.20 -1.35 -17.09
CA GLU A 246 -12.47 -2.37 -18.12
C GLU A 246 -11.31 -3.36 -18.31
N LEU A 247 -10.07 -2.94 -18.04
CA LEU A 247 -8.89 -3.80 -18.06
C LEU A 247 -9.02 -4.98 -17.09
N LEU A 248 -9.68 -4.79 -15.94
CA LEU A 248 -9.86 -5.83 -14.91
C LEU A 248 -10.89 -6.90 -15.31
N LYS A 249 -11.70 -6.66 -16.36
CA LYS A 249 -12.62 -7.69 -16.90
C LYS A 249 -11.86 -8.90 -17.44
N HIS A 250 -10.61 -8.71 -17.83
CA HIS A 250 -9.76 -9.74 -18.42
C HIS A 250 -8.53 -10.06 -17.56
N SER A 251 -8.44 -9.47 -16.37
CA SER A 251 -7.42 -9.80 -15.38
C SER A 251 -7.58 -11.25 -14.93
N LYS A 252 -6.46 -11.95 -14.75
CA LYS A 252 -6.42 -13.32 -14.21
C LYS A 252 -7.12 -13.43 -12.86
N HIS A 253 -7.18 -12.33 -12.10
CA HIS A 253 -7.69 -12.30 -10.74
C HIS A 253 -9.21 -12.13 -10.65
N ASN A 254 -9.92 -11.91 -11.78
CA ASN A 254 -11.39 -11.77 -11.84
C ASN A 254 -11.96 -10.82 -10.76
N ILE A 255 -11.28 -9.70 -10.48
CA ILE A 255 -11.56 -8.82 -9.34
C ILE A 255 -12.97 -8.26 -9.38
N LEU A 256 -13.51 -8.01 -10.58
CA LEU A 256 -14.87 -7.49 -10.75
C LEU A 256 -15.96 -8.45 -10.25
N GLN A 257 -15.65 -9.74 -10.07
CA GLN A 257 -16.55 -10.72 -9.47
C GLN A 257 -16.44 -10.74 -7.94
N ARG A 258 -15.36 -10.18 -7.38
CA ARG A 258 -15.14 -10.17 -5.92
C ARG A 258 -16.07 -9.14 -5.27
N PRO A 259 -16.81 -9.50 -4.21
CA PRO A 259 -17.75 -8.58 -3.56
C PRO A 259 -17.10 -7.29 -3.07
N TRP A 260 -15.84 -7.33 -2.64
CA TRP A 260 -15.10 -6.17 -2.11
C TRP A 260 -14.65 -5.15 -3.16
N SER A 261 -14.70 -5.50 -4.46
CA SER A 261 -14.37 -4.56 -5.54
C SER A 261 -15.52 -3.63 -5.92
N SER A 262 -16.76 -3.98 -5.52
CA SER A 262 -17.95 -3.17 -5.77
C SER A 262 -17.90 -1.86 -4.96
N PRO A 263 -18.12 -0.69 -5.59
CA PRO A 263 -18.10 0.61 -4.90
C PRO A 263 -19.09 0.69 -3.75
N SER A 264 -20.31 0.15 -3.94
CA SER A 264 -21.36 0.13 -2.92
C SER A 264 -20.94 -0.72 -1.73
N ASN A 265 -20.44 -1.93 -1.98
CA ASN A 265 -19.98 -2.84 -0.93
C ASN A 265 -18.80 -2.25 -0.15
N ARG A 266 -17.86 -1.59 -0.85
CA ARG A 266 -16.70 -0.94 -0.23
C ARG A 266 -17.10 0.20 0.72
N GLN A 267 -18.03 1.07 0.27
CA GLN A 267 -18.56 2.13 1.12
C GLN A 267 -19.24 1.58 2.38
N MET A 268 -19.93 0.45 2.25
CA MET A 268 -20.60 -0.20 3.38
C MET A 268 -19.63 -0.94 4.29
N ALA A 269 -18.57 -1.54 3.75
CA ALA A 269 -17.47 -2.09 4.54
C ALA A 269 -16.77 -1.00 5.37
N ASP A 270 -16.57 0.20 4.82
CA ASP A 270 -16.03 1.34 5.57
C ASP A 270 -16.96 1.75 6.72
N LYS A 271 -18.28 1.81 6.46
CA LYS A 271 -19.27 2.09 7.52
C LYS A 271 -19.27 1.01 8.59
N TYR A 272 -19.22 -0.27 8.21
CA TYR A 272 -19.11 -1.40 9.13
C TYR A 272 -17.89 -1.26 10.05
N HIS A 273 -16.72 -1.02 9.49
CA HIS A 273 -15.50 -0.83 10.29
C HIS A 273 -15.56 0.42 11.17
N LYS A 274 -16.15 1.52 10.68
CA LYS A 274 -16.38 2.73 11.50
C LYS A 274 -17.31 2.45 12.68
N VAL A 275 -18.40 1.69 12.49
CA VAL A 275 -19.30 1.27 13.57
C VAL A 275 -18.56 0.40 14.59
N LYS A 276 -17.78 -0.59 14.13
CA LYS A 276 -16.98 -1.46 15.00
C LYS A 276 -16.02 -0.64 15.85
N ARG A 277 -15.26 0.29 15.24
CA ARG A 277 -14.35 1.20 15.96
C ARG A 277 -15.08 2.17 16.88
N ALA A 278 -16.25 2.67 16.49
CA ALA A 278 -17.06 3.55 17.34
C ALA A 278 -17.57 2.82 18.59
N LYS A 279 -17.93 1.53 18.49
CA LYS A 279 -18.28 0.69 19.64
C LYS A 279 -17.10 0.53 20.62
N GLU A 280 -15.89 0.29 20.10
CA GLU A 280 -14.67 0.25 20.90
C GLU A 280 -14.39 1.60 21.57
N GLU A 281 -14.51 2.70 20.83
CA GLU A 281 -14.29 4.06 21.32
C GLU A 281 -15.30 4.46 22.42
N LEU A 282 -16.52 3.94 22.35
CA LEU A 282 -17.54 4.15 23.38
C LEU A 282 -17.15 3.49 24.71
N ILE A 283 -16.61 2.27 24.67
CA ILE A 283 -16.08 1.58 25.86
C ILE A 283 -14.88 2.36 26.40
N ARG A 284 -13.94 2.72 25.52
CA ARG A 284 -12.74 3.49 25.88
C ARG A 284 -13.08 4.82 26.55
N SER A 285 -13.98 5.60 25.94
CA SER A 285 -14.43 6.90 26.46
C SER A 285 -15.08 6.77 27.85
N ARG A 286 -15.83 5.69 28.12
CA ARG A 286 -16.38 5.43 29.47
C ARG A 286 -15.29 5.20 30.50
N VAL A 287 -14.29 4.38 30.18
CA VAL A 287 -13.15 4.10 31.06
C VAL A 287 -12.35 5.38 31.31
N GLU A 288 -12.04 6.12 30.25
CA GLU A 288 -11.31 7.39 30.35
C GLU A 288 -12.09 8.44 31.14
N ALA A 289 -13.42 8.52 31.00
CA ALA A 289 -14.26 9.40 31.80
C ALA A 289 -14.18 9.06 33.30
N ARG A 290 -14.23 7.77 33.67
CA ARG A 290 -14.08 7.33 35.07
C ARG A 290 -12.66 7.60 35.60
N ARG A 291 -11.63 7.36 34.79
CA ARG A 291 -10.23 7.65 35.14
C ARG A 291 -10.00 9.14 35.35
N LEU A 292 -10.50 9.99 34.46
CA LEU A 292 -10.40 11.44 34.59
C LEU A 292 -11.10 11.92 35.87
N ARG A 293 -12.28 11.37 36.19
CA ARG A 293 -12.97 11.68 37.44
C ARG A 293 -12.11 11.33 38.65
N HIS A 294 -11.59 10.11 38.68
CA HIS A 294 -10.75 9.63 39.77
C HIS A 294 -9.49 10.49 39.93
N TRP A 295 -8.81 10.80 38.83
CA TRP A 295 -7.61 11.64 38.84
C TRP A 295 -7.91 13.05 39.38
N VAL A 296 -8.98 13.69 38.92
CA VAL A 296 -9.42 15.01 39.40
C VAL A 296 -9.69 15.01 40.91
N ASP A 297 -10.35 13.98 41.42
CA ASP A 297 -10.66 13.88 42.84
C ASP A 297 -9.40 13.57 43.67
N GLN A 298 -8.53 12.67 43.21
CA GLN A 298 -7.26 12.34 43.86
C GLN A 298 -6.28 13.52 43.90
N GLU A 299 -6.18 14.28 42.81
CA GLU A 299 -5.33 15.47 42.73
C GLU A 299 -5.75 16.49 43.79
N GLU A 300 -7.06 16.75 43.90
CA GLU A 300 -7.61 17.68 44.88
C GLU A 300 -7.37 17.22 46.33
N ASP A 301 -7.55 15.93 46.62
CA ASP A 301 -7.27 15.37 47.94
C ASP A 301 -5.77 15.46 48.28
N THR A 302 -4.89 15.21 47.30
CA THR A 302 -3.44 15.36 47.47
C THR A 302 -3.06 16.81 47.81
N TYR A 303 -3.65 17.79 47.12
CA TYR A 303 -3.46 19.20 47.46
C TYR A 303 -3.96 19.52 48.88
N ARG A 304 -5.16 19.04 49.25
CA ARG A 304 -5.71 19.28 50.59
C ARG A 304 -4.82 18.73 51.69
N THR A 305 -4.34 17.49 51.53
CA THR A 305 -3.45 16.85 52.50
C THR A 305 -2.12 17.58 52.59
N THR A 306 -1.49 17.92 51.45
CA THR A 306 -0.20 18.63 51.44
C THR A 306 -0.31 20.02 52.04
N ILE A 307 -1.39 20.77 51.76
CA ILE A 307 -1.66 22.07 52.41
C ILE A 307 -1.80 21.90 53.93
N SER A 308 -2.53 20.88 54.40
CA SER A 308 -2.70 20.63 55.83
C SER A 308 -1.37 20.37 56.54
N VAL A 309 -0.48 19.57 55.94
CA VAL A 309 0.85 19.29 56.48
C VAL A 309 1.74 20.53 56.42
N ALA A 310 1.72 21.26 55.30
CA ALA A 310 2.54 22.45 55.11
C ALA A 310 2.15 23.58 56.06
N ARG A 311 0.88 23.70 56.48
CA ARG A 311 0.44 24.76 57.42
C ARG A 311 1.20 24.77 58.74
N GLU A 312 1.62 23.60 59.22
CA GLU A 312 2.35 23.46 60.48
C GLU A 312 3.86 23.71 60.31
N ALA A 313 4.41 23.36 59.14
CA ALA A 313 5.85 23.45 58.87
C ALA A 313 6.28 24.77 58.20
N ASP A 314 5.52 25.25 57.22
CA ASP A 314 5.77 26.46 56.44
C ASP A 314 4.43 27.10 55.97
N PRO A 315 3.94 28.11 56.71
CA PRO A 315 2.68 28.79 56.38
C PRO A 315 2.70 29.52 55.03
N LEU A 316 3.86 29.99 54.56
CA LEU A 316 3.95 30.69 53.27
C LEU A 316 3.80 29.71 52.11
N LEU A 317 4.48 28.56 52.19
CA LEU A 317 4.30 27.48 51.22
C LEU A 317 2.84 26.98 51.20
N ALA A 318 2.21 26.84 52.36
CA ALA A 318 0.80 26.45 52.44
C ALA A 318 -0.14 27.46 51.77
N ALA A 319 0.15 28.76 51.86
CA ALA A 319 -0.62 29.82 51.20
C ALA A 319 -0.48 29.75 49.67
N GLU A 320 0.73 29.54 49.16
CA GLU A 320 0.98 29.35 47.72
C GLU A 320 0.29 28.08 47.19
N LEU A 321 0.39 26.96 47.90
CA LEU A 321 -0.32 25.72 47.54
C LEU A 321 -1.84 25.90 47.55
N ALA A 322 -2.39 26.66 48.51
CA ALA A 322 -3.81 26.97 48.55
C ALA A 322 -4.27 27.81 47.35
N TRP A 323 -3.44 28.76 46.92
CA TRP A 323 -3.72 29.54 45.72
C TRP A 323 -3.64 28.70 44.44
N ALA A 324 -2.64 27.83 44.34
CA ALA A 324 -2.52 26.86 43.25
C ALA A 324 -3.73 25.92 43.19
N LEU A 325 -4.17 25.40 44.34
CA LEU A 325 -5.38 24.59 44.46
C LEU A 325 -6.62 25.37 43.99
N ALA A 326 -6.79 26.64 44.39
CA ALA A 326 -7.94 27.44 43.96
C ALA A 326 -7.99 27.67 42.43
N ARG A 327 -6.82 27.74 41.77
CA ARG A 327 -6.74 27.74 40.31
C ARG A 327 -7.13 26.37 39.74
N GLN A 328 -6.53 25.29 40.22
CA GLN A 328 -6.78 23.93 39.73
C GLN A 328 -8.23 23.48 39.94
N HIS A 329 -8.82 23.84 41.08
CA HIS A 329 -10.21 23.54 41.41
C HIS A 329 -11.21 24.13 40.40
N ARG A 330 -10.91 25.28 39.79
CA ARG A 330 -11.75 25.86 38.73
C ARG A 330 -11.74 24.99 37.48
N VAL A 331 -10.57 24.51 37.07
CA VAL A 331 -10.41 23.57 35.94
C VAL A 331 -11.10 22.23 36.26
N ASN A 332 -10.84 21.69 37.45
CA ASN A 332 -11.43 20.43 37.92
C ASN A 332 -12.96 20.49 37.96
N ASN A 333 -13.55 21.62 38.35
CA ASN A 333 -15.00 21.81 38.30
C ASN A 333 -15.58 21.83 36.88
N ILE A 334 -14.84 22.34 35.90
CA ILE A 334 -15.24 22.24 34.49
C ILE A 334 -15.25 20.77 34.05
N HIS A 335 -14.24 19.99 34.43
CA HIS A 335 -14.20 18.55 34.16
C HIS A 335 -15.36 17.83 34.83
N ARG A 336 -15.59 18.05 36.13
CA ARG A 336 -16.72 17.45 36.87
C ARG A 336 -18.06 17.76 36.22
N SER A 337 -18.28 19.02 35.84
CA SER A 337 -19.53 19.45 35.19
C SER A 337 -19.74 18.79 33.82
N ARG A 338 -18.66 18.59 33.05
CA ARG A 338 -18.72 17.87 31.75
C ARG A 338 -18.99 16.38 31.96
N LEU A 339 -18.27 15.74 32.87
CA LEU A 339 -18.43 14.33 33.19
C LEU A 339 -19.81 14.03 33.78
N GLN A 340 -20.36 14.91 34.62
CA GLN A 340 -21.71 14.77 35.14
C GLN A 340 -22.76 14.79 34.01
N ARG A 341 -22.62 15.69 33.03
CA ARG A 341 -23.47 15.69 31.83
C ARG A 341 -23.31 14.41 31.00
N LEU A 342 -22.09 13.88 30.91
CA LEU A 342 -21.81 12.62 30.21
C LEU A 342 -22.47 11.43 30.92
N TYR A 343 -22.38 11.35 32.25
CA TYR A 343 -22.98 10.29 33.07
C TYR A 343 -24.51 10.35 33.08
N ALA A 344 -25.10 11.53 32.91
CA ALA A 344 -26.54 11.73 32.81
C ALA A 344 -27.13 11.20 31.49
N LEU A 345 -26.31 10.86 30.49
CA LEU A 345 -26.81 10.28 29.25
C LEU A 345 -27.35 8.86 29.52
N PRO A 346 -28.59 8.53 29.08
CA PRO A 346 -29.16 7.19 29.26
C PRO A 346 -28.26 6.08 28.70
N THR A 347 -27.60 6.36 27.57
CA THR A 347 -26.67 5.46 26.90
C THR A 347 -25.38 5.22 27.67
N PHE A 348 -25.05 6.04 28.68
CA PHE A 348 -23.80 5.88 29.44
C PHE A 348 -23.88 4.71 30.42
N GLY A 349 -25.05 4.52 31.05
CA GLY A 349 -25.32 3.45 32.02
C GLY A 349 -25.77 2.11 31.42
N ILE A 350 -26.10 2.07 30.12
CA ILE A 350 -26.47 0.82 29.44
C ILE A 350 -25.18 0.06 29.10
N GLY A 351 -24.87 -0.95 29.92
CA GLY A 351 -23.71 -1.81 29.78
C GLY A 351 -23.86 -2.75 28.58
N TYR A 352 -22.99 -2.60 27.59
CA TYR A 352 -22.52 -3.77 26.84
C TYR A 352 -21.63 -4.53 27.84
N ALA A 353 -22.04 -5.74 28.19
CA ALA A 353 -21.59 -6.54 29.34
C ALA A 353 -20.05 -6.59 29.56
N LEU A 354 -19.48 -5.60 30.25
CA LEU A 354 -18.12 -5.59 30.80
C LEU A 354 -18.05 -4.60 31.99
N ASP A 355 -19.01 -4.66 32.91
CA ASP A 355 -18.91 -3.96 34.20
C ASP A 355 -18.83 -5.02 35.31
N ALA A 356 -17.65 -5.63 35.48
CA ALA A 356 -17.29 -6.16 36.79
C ALA A 356 -16.93 -4.96 37.68
N PRO A 357 -17.46 -4.86 38.92
CA PRO A 357 -17.06 -3.81 39.83
C PRO A 357 -15.58 -3.97 40.16
N MET A 358 -14.77 -2.94 39.92
CA MET A 358 -13.45 -2.82 40.54
C MET A 358 -13.68 -2.74 42.05
N SER A 359 -13.62 -3.90 42.72
CA SER A 359 -13.65 -3.98 44.16
C SER A 359 -12.41 -3.33 44.74
N SER A 360 -12.65 -2.47 45.72
CA SER A 360 -11.69 -1.87 46.64
C SER A 360 -10.86 -2.92 47.39
N THR A 361 -9.71 -2.45 47.91
CA THR A 361 -8.75 -3.08 48.86
C THR A 361 -7.51 -3.65 48.14
N SER A 362 -6.33 -3.03 48.18
CA SER A 362 -5.48 -2.94 49.39
C SER A 362 -4.38 -1.86 49.21
N GLN A 363 -4.04 -1.18 50.30
CA GLN A 363 -2.90 -0.26 50.44
C GLN A 363 -1.53 -0.96 50.24
N PRO A 364 -0.45 -0.20 49.97
CA PRO A 364 0.88 -0.74 49.73
C PRO A 364 1.64 -1.01 51.04
N ALA A 365 2.33 -2.14 51.11
CA ALA A 365 3.34 -2.40 52.13
C ALA A 365 4.72 -1.89 51.65
N ALA A 366 5.43 -1.24 52.57
CA ALA A 366 6.69 -0.57 52.37
C ALA A 366 7.90 -1.52 52.30
N VAL A 367 8.85 -1.15 51.42
CA VAL A 367 10.32 -1.27 51.49
C VAL A 367 10.97 -2.67 51.48
N GLY A 368 11.81 -2.87 50.46
CA GLY A 368 12.95 -3.77 50.48
C GLY A 368 13.94 -3.39 49.37
N SER A 369 14.99 -2.65 49.71
CA SER A 369 16.11 -2.33 48.83
C SER A 369 16.84 -3.59 48.36
N SER A 370 17.20 -3.63 47.07
CA SER A 370 18.44 -4.30 46.65
C SER A 370 19.04 -3.59 45.44
N SER A 371 20.23 -3.06 45.66
CA SER A 371 21.20 -2.55 44.70
C SER A 371 21.58 -3.58 43.64
N GLY A 372 21.72 -3.14 42.38
CA GLY A 372 22.39 -3.88 41.32
C GLY A 372 22.76 -2.94 40.17
N ALA A 373 24.07 -2.77 39.96
CA ALA A 373 24.69 -1.91 38.96
C ALA A 373 24.49 -2.42 37.52
N GLY A 374 24.66 -1.54 36.52
CA GLY A 374 24.80 -1.95 35.12
C GLY A 374 24.71 -0.80 34.13
N GLU A 375 25.85 -0.48 33.52
CA GLU A 375 26.10 0.52 32.48
C GLU A 375 25.26 0.36 31.21
N GLY A 376 25.09 1.45 30.46
CA GLY A 376 24.59 1.41 29.08
C GLY A 376 24.42 2.79 28.45
N ALA A 377 25.44 3.21 27.70
CA ALA A 377 25.48 4.45 26.93
C ALA A 377 24.42 4.50 25.82
N ALA A 378 23.85 5.68 25.57
CA ALA A 378 23.15 5.98 24.33
C ALA A 378 23.44 7.43 23.92
N ALA A 379 24.04 7.57 22.74
CA ALA A 379 24.36 8.83 22.09
C ALA A 379 23.08 9.57 21.65
N ASP A 380 23.04 10.86 21.94
CA ASP A 380 21.98 11.78 21.52
C ASP A 380 22.39 12.41 20.17
N HIS A 381 21.68 12.06 19.10
CA HIS A 381 21.85 12.65 17.77
C HIS A 381 20.78 13.72 17.59
N VAL A 382 21.17 14.97 17.82
CA VAL A 382 20.34 16.15 17.58
C VAL A 382 20.41 16.49 16.10
N ASP A 383 19.37 16.15 15.33
CA ASP A 383 19.19 16.73 13.99
C ASP A 383 18.40 18.04 14.10
N VAL A 384 19.14 19.13 13.90
CA VAL A 384 18.63 20.48 13.70
C VAL A 384 18.01 20.54 12.30
N VAL A 385 16.67 20.66 12.22
CA VAL A 385 16.00 21.02 10.98
C VAL A 385 15.76 22.52 10.97
N GLU A 386 16.63 23.22 10.24
CA GLU A 386 16.51 24.64 9.93
C GLU A 386 15.15 24.95 9.28
N SER A 387 14.48 25.95 9.82
CA SER A 387 13.30 26.59 9.25
C SER A 387 13.73 27.44 8.06
N ILE A 388 13.39 27.01 6.84
CA ILE A 388 13.45 27.86 5.66
C ILE A 388 12.05 28.45 5.47
N ASP A 389 11.96 29.76 5.68
CA ASP A 389 10.80 30.60 5.36
C ASP A 389 10.65 30.68 3.83
N GLU A 390 9.63 30.01 3.28
CA GLU A 390 9.21 30.13 1.87
C GLU A 390 7.69 30.32 1.82
N ASP A 391 7.20 31.46 2.31
CA ASP A 391 5.75 31.73 2.40
C ASP A 391 5.14 32.32 1.11
N ASP A 392 5.94 32.67 0.09
CA ASP A 392 5.41 33.33 -1.13
C ASP A 392 5.42 32.44 -2.39
N SER A 393 6.14 31.31 -2.40
CA SER A 393 6.19 30.36 -3.54
C SER A 393 5.09 29.28 -3.48
N LEU A 394 4.53 29.03 -2.28
CA LEU A 394 3.64 27.91 -2.00
C LEU A 394 2.17 28.18 -2.38
N ASN A 395 1.78 29.45 -2.50
CA ASN A 395 0.42 29.82 -2.88
C ASN A 395 0.15 29.52 -4.38
N ASP A 396 1.17 29.66 -5.22
CA ASP A 396 1.09 29.38 -6.66
C ASP A 396 0.98 27.87 -6.97
N GLU A 397 1.51 27.00 -6.09
CA GLU A 397 1.46 25.54 -6.30
C GLU A 397 0.14 24.91 -5.82
N ALA A 398 -0.48 25.49 -4.78
CA ALA A 398 -1.83 25.13 -4.35
C ALA A 398 -2.90 25.55 -5.37
N LEU A 399 -2.73 26.71 -6.01
CA LEU A 399 -3.54 27.15 -7.15
C LEU A 399 -3.39 26.20 -8.36
N ARG A 400 -2.18 25.71 -8.64
CA ARG A 400 -1.94 24.72 -9.72
C ARG A 400 -2.62 23.37 -9.46
N LEU A 401 -2.75 22.93 -8.20
CA LEU A 401 -3.52 21.73 -7.86
C LEU A 401 -5.03 21.96 -8.02
N GLY A 402 -5.53 23.15 -7.69
CA GLY A 402 -6.90 23.55 -7.99
C GLY A 402 -7.20 23.56 -9.49
N GLU A 403 -6.34 24.21 -10.28
CA GLU A 403 -6.45 24.26 -11.74
C GLU A 403 -6.27 22.89 -12.41
N PHE A 404 -5.40 22.02 -11.88
CA PHE A 404 -5.21 20.65 -12.36
C PHE A 404 -6.46 19.79 -12.08
N MET A 405 -7.10 19.97 -10.93
CA MET A 405 -8.35 19.27 -10.59
C MET A 405 -9.53 19.81 -11.41
N GLU A 406 -9.61 21.10 -11.70
CA GLU A 406 -10.62 21.67 -12.60
C GLU A 406 -10.44 21.22 -14.06
N ARG A 407 -9.20 21.05 -14.52
CA ARG A 407 -8.89 20.48 -15.86
C ARG A 407 -9.16 18.98 -16.00
N ILE A 408 -9.42 18.26 -14.91
CA ILE A 408 -9.84 16.85 -14.93
C ILE A 408 -11.37 16.73 -15.05
N HIS A 409 -12.11 17.81 -14.83
CA HIS A 409 -13.59 17.85 -14.89
C HIS A 409 -14.16 18.54 -16.15
N LEU A 410 -13.31 18.90 -17.12
CA LEU A 410 -13.65 19.28 -18.49
C LEU A 410 -13.02 18.28 -19.46
#